data_AF-A0A4P6MFS7-F1
#
_entry.id   AF-A0A4P6MFS7-F1
#
_cell.length_a   1.000
_cell.length_b   1.000
_cell.length_c   1.000
_cell.angle_alpha   90.00
_cell.angle_beta   90.00
_cell.angle_gamma   90.00
#
_symmetry.space_group_name_H-M   'P 1'
#
loop_
_entity.id
_entity.type
_entity.pdbx_description
1 polymer ?
#
loop_
_entity_poly.entity_id
_entity_poly.type
_entity_poly.pdbx_seq_one_letter_code
_entity_poly.pdbx_strand_id
1 'polypeptide(L)'
;MMRRLWQSAMIGLARSETAKSFMQNSRATSFLRGKYVAGESVAAGCERAVSLFERDGIRSSMFFMGEYVDDPALVDETLRNKMNIADAIGGHQLDIHVSVDPTQIGHVIDPERVQEHAQSIAERIRQLAGHRDGVHCLMFDMEDASLVDPTIAIHNTLQDMGLPVALTLQAYLRRTREDIGRQLSRGSRVRLVKGAFAAGAKLAFQSNSEIKDNSRQLIELMFSAPARSSGFYPIIATHDTALQDVAIETARRNGWAPGEYEFEMLLGVRENVARDLSAKGERVRVYVPFGRDWWPHAVRRIGENPKNAMLLIRSLLQ
;
A
#
# COMPACT_ATOMS: atom_id res chain seq x y z
N MET A 1 -15.45 22.93 -5.83
CA MET A 1 -15.12 23.94 -4.80
C MET A 1 -15.00 23.32 -3.41
N MET A 2 -16.05 22.66 -2.90
CA MET A 2 -16.10 22.06 -1.56
C MET A 2 -15.02 20.98 -1.27
N ARG A 3 -14.70 20.11 -2.25
CA ARG A 3 -13.62 19.10 -2.13
C ARG A 3 -12.21 19.69 -2.03
N ARG A 4 -11.94 20.80 -2.75
CA ARG A 4 -10.63 21.46 -2.73
C ARG A 4 -10.42 22.22 -1.41
N LEU A 5 -11.45 22.92 -0.93
CA LEU A 5 -11.46 23.56 0.38
C LEU A 5 -11.29 22.54 1.53
N TRP A 6 -11.94 21.37 1.41
CA TRP A 6 -11.77 20.25 2.35
C TRP A 6 -10.33 19.71 2.34
N GLN A 7 -9.76 19.42 1.16
CA GLN A 7 -8.37 18.96 1.06
C GLN A 7 -7.38 19.99 1.63
N SER A 8 -7.55 21.28 1.31
CA SER A 8 -6.71 22.36 1.86
C SER A 8 -6.83 22.47 3.37
N ALA A 9 -8.04 22.33 3.93
CA ALA A 9 -8.25 22.33 5.37
C ALA A 9 -7.61 21.11 6.07
N MET A 10 -7.72 19.91 5.47
CA MET A 10 -7.08 18.71 6.02
C MET A 10 -5.56 18.74 5.90
N ILE A 11 -5.00 19.33 4.83
CA ILE A 11 -3.56 19.59 4.72
C ILE A 11 -3.10 20.56 5.81
N GLY A 12 -3.89 21.61 6.10
CA GLY A 12 -3.63 22.54 7.21
C GLY A 12 -3.67 21.85 8.58
N LEU A 13 -4.64 20.96 8.80
CA LEU A 13 -4.78 20.15 10.02
C LEU A 13 -3.65 19.11 10.20
N ALA A 14 -3.20 18.48 9.11
CA ALA A 14 -2.05 17.56 9.12
C ALA A 14 -0.72 18.28 9.44
N ARG A 15 -0.60 19.56 9.10
CA ARG A 15 0.59 20.39 9.32
C ARG A 15 0.59 21.15 10.65
N SER A 16 -0.48 21.07 11.43
CA SER A 16 -0.57 21.77 12.71
C SER A 16 0.05 20.94 13.83
N GLU A 17 1.22 21.36 14.33
CA GLU A 17 1.91 20.72 15.46
C GLU A 17 1.07 20.70 16.75
N THR A 18 0.25 21.73 16.98
CA THR A 18 -0.66 21.79 18.13
C THR A 18 -1.78 20.76 18.01
N ALA A 19 -2.37 20.60 16.82
CA ALA A 19 -3.39 19.58 16.57
C ALA A 19 -2.79 18.16 16.60
N LYS A 20 -1.58 17.99 16.04
CA LYS A 20 -0.78 16.76 16.10
C LYS A 20 -0.54 16.35 17.55
N SER A 21 0.02 17.23 18.37
CA SER A 21 0.32 16.96 19.79
C SER A 21 -0.94 16.69 20.61
N PHE A 22 -2.03 17.45 20.43
CA PHE A 22 -3.29 17.22 21.15
C PHE A 22 -3.91 15.86 20.80
N MET A 23 -3.94 15.51 19.51
CA MET A 23 -4.59 14.28 19.05
C MET A 23 -3.73 13.04 19.28
N GLN A 24 -2.39 13.15 19.17
CA GLN A 24 -1.44 12.07 19.49
C GLN A 24 -1.47 11.70 20.98
N ASN A 25 -1.69 12.68 21.87
CA ASN A 25 -1.65 12.50 23.32
C ASN A 25 -3.03 12.32 23.98
N SER A 26 -4.12 12.35 23.21
CA SER A 26 -5.47 12.20 23.75
C SER A 26 -5.81 10.72 24.03
N ARG A 27 -6.28 10.43 25.25
CA ARG A 27 -6.76 9.08 25.63
C ARG A 27 -8.00 8.66 24.83
N ALA A 28 -8.82 9.61 24.37
CA ALA A 28 -10.04 9.34 23.61
C ALA A 28 -9.78 8.80 22.19
N THR A 29 -8.59 9.05 21.62
CA THR A 29 -8.19 8.61 20.27
C THR A 29 -7.34 7.33 20.28
N SER A 30 -6.87 6.89 21.46
CA SER A 30 -6.01 5.72 21.63
C SER A 30 -6.66 4.40 21.16
N PHE A 31 -7.98 4.25 21.32
CA PHE A 31 -8.72 3.08 20.83
C PHE A 31 -8.77 3.02 19.29
N LEU A 32 -8.97 4.18 18.64
CA LEU A 32 -8.95 4.29 17.18
C LEU A 32 -7.55 4.03 16.62
N ARG A 33 -6.51 4.45 17.34
CA ARG A 33 -5.12 4.16 16.98
C ARG A 33 -4.84 2.66 16.92
N GLY A 34 -5.20 1.88 17.95
CA GLY A 34 -4.96 0.43 17.96
C GLY A 34 -5.72 -0.37 16.89
N LYS A 35 -6.79 0.20 16.33
CA LYS A 35 -7.59 -0.42 15.26
C LYS A 35 -6.96 -0.24 13.88
N TYR A 36 -6.41 0.93 13.57
CA TYR A 36 -5.91 1.27 12.23
C TYR A 36 -4.38 1.32 12.12
N VAL A 37 -3.68 1.24 13.25
CA VAL A 37 -2.22 1.29 13.37
C VAL A 37 -1.75 0.19 14.32
N ALA A 38 -0.70 -0.52 13.96
CA ALA A 38 -0.18 -1.63 14.75
C ALA A 38 0.51 -1.19 16.06
N GLY A 39 1.01 0.05 16.10
CA GLY A 39 1.69 0.63 17.25
C GLY A 39 2.74 1.64 16.82
N GLU A 40 3.49 2.14 17.79
CA GLU A 40 4.52 3.19 17.59
C GLU A 40 5.91 2.64 17.25
N SER A 41 6.12 1.33 17.35
CA SER A 41 7.43 0.69 17.24
C SER A 41 7.45 -0.43 16.21
N VAL A 42 8.66 -0.78 15.77
CA VAL A 42 8.92 -1.98 14.95
C VAL A 42 8.39 -3.24 15.63
N ALA A 43 8.62 -3.39 16.94
CA ALA A 43 8.14 -4.54 17.71
C ALA A 43 6.61 -4.67 17.66
N ALA A 44 5.88 -3.58 17.90
CA ALA A 44 4.41 -3.61 17.83
C ALA A 44 3.90 -3.88 16.41
N GLY A 45 4.58 -3.35 15.39
CA GLY A 45 4.34 -3.69 13.98
C GLY A 45 4.48 -5.18 13.70
N CYS A 46 5.58 -5.77 14.17
CA CYS A 46 5.88 -7.20 14.01
C CYS A 46 4.89 -8.09 14.77
N GLU A 47 4.61 -7.78 16.04
CA GLU A 47 3.61 -8.50 16.85
C GLU A 47 2.24 -8.50 16.19
N ARG A 48 1.83 -7.37 15.60
CA ARG A 48 0.57 -7.31 14.83
C ARG A 48 0.61 -8.23 13.62
N ALA A 49 1.71 -8.24 12.87
CA ALA A 49 1.85 -9.09 11.68
C ALA A 49 1.81 -10.59 12.04
N VAL A 50 2.49 -10.99 13.12
CA VAL A 50 2.46 -12.35 13.66
C VAL A 50 1.04 -12.73 14.07
N SER A 51 0.36 -11.86 14.84
CA SER A 51 -1.01 -12.14 15.30
C SER A 51 -2.01 -12.29 14.16
N LEU A 52 -1.91 -11.46 13.11
CA LEU A 52 -2.77 -11.58 11.91
C LEU A 52 -2.57 -12.92 11.20
N PHE A 53 -1.32 -13.36 11.08
CA PHE A 53 -0.98 -14.60 10.41
C PHE A 53 -1.42 -15.82 11.22
N GLU A 54 -1.10 -15.87 12.51
CA GLU A 54 -1.41 -17.02 13.38
C GLU A 54 -2.91 -17.22 13.58
N ARG A 55 -3.68 -16.13 13.66
CA ARG A 55 -5.13 -16.20 13.93
C ARG A 55 -5.96 -16.45 12.69
N ASP A 56 -5.63 -15.77 11.59
CA ASP A 56 -6.52 -15.68 10.43
C ASP A 56 -5.82 -16.11 9.12
N GLY A 57 -4.55 -16.50 9.14
CA GLY A 57 -3.75 -16.78 7.93
C GLY A 57 -3.45 -15.54 7.09
N ILE A 58 -3.70 -14.34 7.65
CA ILE A 58 -3.60 -13.06 6.94
C ILE A 58 -2.17 -12.55 7.00
N ARG A 59 -1.60 -12.25 5.83
CA ARG A 59 -0.25 -11.69 5.68
C ARG A 59 -0.26 -10.18 5.90
N SER A 60 0.92 -9.58 6.03
CA SER A 60 1.05 -8.13 6.24
C SER A 60 1.88 -7.45 5.15
N SER A 61 1.51 -6.23 4.79
CA SER A 61 2.35 -5.25 4.09
C SER A 61 2.71 -4.15 5.08
N MET A 62 3.96 -4.06 5.47
CA MET A 62 4.38 -3.14 6.51
C MET A 62 4.66 -1.75 5.97
N PHE A 63 4.06 -0.75 6.60
CA PHE A 63 4.29 0.64 6.25
C PHE A 63 4.72 1.46 7.46
N PHE A 64 5.94 1.97 7.42
CA PHE A 64 6.43 2.89 8.43
C PHE A 64 5.84 4.29 8.22
N MET A 65 5.20 4.83 9.25
CA MET A 65 4.72 6.21 9.33
C MET A 65 5.74 7.05 10.10
N GLY A 66 6.69 7.61 9.36
CA GLY A 66 7.61 8.63 9.86
C GLY A 66 7.07 10.05 9.68
N GLU A 67 7.83 11.02 10.19
CA GLU A 67 7.57 12.44 10.00
C GLU A 67 7.68 12.84 8.52
N TYR A 68 7.20 14.04 8.19
CA TYR A 68 7.35 14.57 6.84
C TYR A 68 8.83 14.72 6.53
N VAL A 69 9.32 13.99 5.53
CA VAL A 69 10.74 13.90 5.24
C VAL A 69 11.19 15.13 4.43
N ASP A 70 11.58 16.19 5.12
CA ASP A 70 12.26 17.36 4.56
C ASP A 70 13.71 17.53 5.07
N ASP A 71 14.16 16.61 5.93
CA ASP A 71 15.51 16.51 6.48
C ASP A 71 16.15 15.16 6.09
N PRO A 72 17.39 15.13 5.57
CA PRO A 72 18.16 13.91 5.37
C PRO A 72 18.19 12.96 6.59
N ALA A 73 18.21 13.49 7.82
CA ALA A 73 18.18 12.65 9.03
C ALA A 73 16.89 11.83 9.16
N LEU A 74 15.76 12.37 8.70
CA LEU A 74 14.45 11.69 8.67
C LEU A 74 14.38 10.63 7.56
N VAL A 75 15.09 10.85 6.44
CA VAL A 75 15.31 9.80 5.42
C VAL A 75 16.02 8.63 6.07
N ASP A 76 17.16 8.87 6.72
CA ASP A 76 17.96 7.82 7.35
C ASP A 76 17.17 7.06 8.42
N GLU A 77 16.39 7.76 9.25
CA GLU A 77 15.49 7.12 10.21
C GLU A 77 14.46 6.22 9.51
N THR A 78 13.87 6.69 8.42
CA THR A 78 12.89 5.94 7.65
C THR A 78 13.51 4.68 7.05
N LEU A 79 14.70 4.77 6.47
CA LEU A 79 15.44 3.63 5.94
C LEU A 79 15.73 2.61 7.05
N ARG A 80 16.24 3.06 8.20
CA ARG A 80 16.49 2.20 9.37
C ARG A 80 15.23 1.49 9.83
N ASN A 81 14.11 2.19 9.99
CA ASN A 81 12.87 1.57 10.45
C ASN A 81 12.30 0.57 9.44
N LYS A 82 12.41 0.82 8.13
CA LYS A 82 12.01 -0.12 7.08
C LYS A 82 12.90 -1.38 7.07
N MET A 83 14.21 -1.25 7.28
CA MET A 83 15.11 -2.40 7.42
C MET A 83 14.84 -3.17 8.72
N ASN A 84 14.65 -2.48 9.84
CA ASN A 84 14.37 -3.12 11.13
C ASN A 84 13.07 -3.92 11.13
N ILE A 85 12.01 -3.42 10.46
CA ILE A 85 10.77 -4.21 10.35
C ILE A 85 10.92 -5.40 9.41
N ALA A 86 11.72 -5.28 8.34
CA ALA A 86 12.04 -6.41 7.48
C ALA A 86 12.77 -7.50 8.27
N ASP A 87 13.76 -7.12 9.09
CA ASP A 87 14.51 -8.01 9.97
C ASP A 87 13.60 -8.72 10.97
N ALA A 88 12.76 -7.96 11.68
CA ALA A 88 11.85 -8.51 12.68
C ALA A 88 10.90 -9.55 12.08
N ILE A 89 10.25 -9.21 10.96
CA ILE A 89 9.31 -10.12 10.28
C ILE A 89 10.03 -11.32 9.67
N GLY A 90 11.22 -11.11 9.11
CA GLY A 90 12.08 -12.18 8.62
C GLY A 90 12.44 -13.20 9.71
N GLY A 91 12.70 -12.73 10.94
CA GLY A 91 12.97 -13.57 12.10
C GLY A 91 11.79 -14.46 12.53
N HIS A 92 10.55 -14.04 12.25
CA HIS A 92 9.33 -14.85 12.45
C HIS A 92 8.96 -15.70 11.24
N GLN A 93 9.82 -15.79 10.23
CA GLN A 93 9.62 -16.53 8.99
C GLN A 93 8.37 -16.15 8.17
N LEU A 94 7.85 -14.94 8.38
CA LEU A 94 6.72 -14.42 7.60
C LEU A 94 7.19 -13.88 6.23
N ASP A 95 6.22 -13.62 5.34
CA ASP A 95 6.42 -12.87 4.10
C ASP A 95 6.98 -11.47 4.43
N ILE A 96 8.10 -11.11 3.79
CA ILE A 96 8.74 -9.81 3.99
C ILE A 96 8.24 -8.85 2.91
N HIS A 97 7.13 -8.17 3.21
CA HIS A 97 6.51 -7.21 2.31
C HIS A 97 6.53 -5.82 2.94
N VAL A 98 7.38 -4.93 2.43
CA VAL A 98 7.57 -3.57 2.98
C VAL A 98 7.11 -2.56 1.94
N SER A 99 6.15 -1.71 2.31
CA SER A 99 5.63 -0.63 1.47
C SER A 99 6.47 0.64 1.65
N VAL A 100 6.71 1.35 0.55
CA VAL A 100 7.48 2.60 0.52
C VAL A 100 6.90 3.60 -0.46
N ASP A 101 6.70 4.83 0.02
CA ASP A 101 6.50 6.00 -0.84
C ASP A 101 7.88 6.55 -1.26
N PRO A 102 8.14 6.86 -2.55
CA PRO A 102 9.38 7.51 -2.96
C PRO A 102 9.74 8.77 -2.16
N THR A 103 8.75 9.57 -1.77
CA THR A 103 8.99 10.77 -0.95
C THR A 103 9.51 10.44 0.45
N GLN A 104 9.17 9.28 1.02
CA GLN A 104 9.69 8.83 2.33
C GLN A 104 11.18 8.50 2.30
N ILE A 105 11.74 8.24 1.12
CA ILE A 105 13.14 7.87 0.95
C ILE A 105 13.93 8.92 0.17
N GLY A 106 13.47 10.18 0.24
CA GLY A 106 14.26 11.33 -0.17
C GLY A 106 13.90 11.94 -1.52
N HIS A 107 12.82 11.53 -2.19
CA HIS A 107 12.50 12.09 -3.51
C HIS A 107 12.34 13.62 -3.53
N VAL A 108 11.88 14.23 -2.43
CA VAL A 108 11.75 15.69 -2.32
C VAL A 108 13.11 16.39 -2.11
N ILE A 109 14.07 15.70 -1.49
CA ILE A 109 15.36 16.26 -1.08
C ILE A 109 16.41 16.02 -2.16
N ASP A 110 16.53 14.76 -2.59
CA ASP A 110 17.51 14.30 -3.56
C ASP A 110 16.92 13.11 -4.37
N PRO A 111 16.25 13.41 -5.51
CA PRO A 111 15.69 12.39 -6.39
C PRO A 111 16.70 11.36 -6.89
N GLU A 112 17.99 11.72 -7.01
CA GLU A 112 19.03 10.85 -7.55
C GLU A 112 19.37 9.71 -6.57
N ARG A 113 19.19 9.95 -5.26
CA ARG A 113 19.48 8.95 -4.21
C ARG A 113 18.33 8.01 -3.89
N VAL A 114 17.11 8.28 -4.39
CA VAL A 114 15.93 7.43 -4.15
C VAL A 114 16.17 5.99 -4.60
N GLN A 115 16.84 5.81 -5.75
CA GLN A 115 17.15 4.47 -6.26
C GLN A 115 18.12 3.72 -5.34
N GLU A 116 19.20 4.38 -4.89
CA GLU A 116 20.19 3.82 -3.95
C GLU A 116 19.52 3.38 -2.63
N HIS A 117 18.65 4.24 -2.09
CA HIS A 117 17.90 3.96 -0.88
C HIS A 117 16.95 2.77 -1.03
N ALA A 118 16.18 2.72 -2.13
CA ALA A 118 15.27 1.62 -2.42
C ALA A 118 16.04 0.30 -2.69
N GLN A 119 17.17 0.36 -3.39
CA GLN A 119 18.06 -0.77 -3.61
C GLN A 119 18.52 -1.36 -2.28
N SER A 120 18.99 -0.53 -1.35
CA SER A 120 19.45 -0.98 -0.04
C SER A 120 18.39 -1.77 0.74
N ILE A 121 17.13 -1.29 0.72
CA ILE A 121 16.02 -1.99 1.35
C ILE A 121 15.72 -3.31 0.62
N ALA A 122 15.65 -3.29 -0.72
CA ALA A 122 15.32 -4.47 -1.52
C ALA A 122 16.39 -5.57 -1.41
N GLU A 123 17.67 -5.20 -1.34
CA GLU A 123 18.79 -6.10 -1.08
C GLU A 123 18.68 -6.76 0.30
N ARG A 124 18.33 -5.98 1.33
CA ARG A 124 18.10 -6.52 2.67
C ARG A 124 16.94 -7.50 2.67
N ILE A 125 15.82 -7.18 2.01
CA ILE A 125 14.68 -8.09 1.85
C ILE A 125 15.11 -9.38 1.14
N ARG A 126 15.89 -9.29 0.05
CA ARG A 126 16.43 -10.46 -0.66
C ARG A 126 17.28 -11.34 0.25
N GLN A 127 18.18 -10.73 1.02
CA GLN A 127 19.06 -11.45 1.95
C GLN A 127 18.26 -12.21 3.01
N LEU A 128 17.26 -11.57 3.61
CA LEU A 128 16.42 -12.16 4.66
C LEU A 128 15.45 -13.21 4.12
N ALA A 129 14.94 -13.02 2.90
CA ALA A 129 14.09 -14.00 2.23
C ALA A 129 14.87 -15.28 1.91
N GLY A 130 16.09 -15.14 1.41
CA GLY A 130 16.91 -16.28 0.99
C GLY A 130 16.19 -17.09 -0.09
N HIS A 131 16.04 -18.40 0.14
CA HIS A 131 15.31 -19.32 -0.74
C HIS A 131 13.92 -19.68 -0.20
N ARG A 132 13.38 -18.91 0.76
CA ARG A 132 12.06 -19.21 1.34
C ARG A 132 10.96 -18.91 0.33
N ASP A 133 9.97 -19.80 0.32
CA ASP A 133 8.72 -19.55 -0.38
C ASP A 133 7.96 -18.40 0.29
N GLY A 134 7.28 -17.59 -0.53
CA GLY A 134 6.53 -16.44 -0.06
C GLY A 134 6.53 -15.31 -1.07
N VAL A 135 5.78 -14.26 -0.75
CA VAL A 135 5.83 -13.01 -1.52
C VAL A 135 6.64 -12.01 -0.70
N HIS A 136 7.95 -12.03 -0.95
CA HIS A 136 8.90 -11.07 -0.39
C HIS A 136 9.12 -9.96 -1.41
N CYS A 137 8.89 -8.70 -1.01
CA CYS A 137 9.22 -7.56 -1.86
C CYS A 137 9.27 -6.22 -1.10
N LEU A 138 10.04 -5.30 -1.68
CA LEU A 138 9.82 -3.87 -1.51
C LEU A 138 8.69 -3.45 -2.48
N MET A 139 7.57 -3.01 -1.92
CA MET A 139 6.43 -2.51 -2.68
C MET A 139 6.51 -0.99 -2.78
N PHE A 140 6.68 -0.50 -4.00
CA PHE A 140 6.56 0.93 -4.29
C PHE A 140 5.08 1.32 -4.26
N ASP A 141 4.70 2.10 -3.27
CA ASP A 141 3.42 2.77 -3.20
C ASP A 141 3.40 3.89 -4.25
N MET A 142 2.21 4.15 -4.82
CA MET A 142 2.07 5.13 -5.89
C MET A 142 1.42 6.40 -5.37
N GLU A 143 2.22 7.46 -5.37
CA GLU A 143 1.83 8.81 -4.97
C GLU A 143 1.05 9.53 -6.09
N ASP A 144 1.17 10.85 -6.22
CA ASP A 144 0.43 11.59 -7.25
C ASP A 144 1.01 11.39 -8.67
N ALA A 145 0.30 11.92 -9.66
CA ALA A 145 0.60 11.72 -11.07
C ALA A 145 2.03 12.18 -11.48
N SER A 146 2.64 13.12 -10.75
CA SER A 146 4.02 13.56 -11.02
C SER A 146 5.07 12.50 -10.69
N LEU A 147 4.73 11.54 -9.81
CA LEU A 147 5.63 10.50 -9.34
C LEU A 147 5.48 9.17 -10.08
N VAL A 148 4.52 9.05 -11.00
CA VAL A 148 4.27 7.79 -11.72
C VAL A 148 5.48 7.35 -12.54
N ASP A 149 5.98 8.20 -13.43
CA ASP A 149 7.12 7.86 -14.28
C ASP A 149 8.42 7.60 -13.50
N PRO A 150 8.86 8.47 -12.56
CA PRO A 150 10.09 8.20 -11.80
C PRO A 150 9.98 6.93 -10.95
N THR A 151 8.82 6.65 -10.36
CA THR A 151 8.61 5.42 -9.56
C THR A 151 8.68 4.17 -10.43
N ILE A 152 8.04 4.18 -11.61
CA ILE A 152 8.11 3.06 -12.57
C ILE A 152 9.56 2.84 -13.03
N ALA A 153 10.31 3.91 -13.30
CA ALA A 153 11.70 3.82 -13.74
C ALA A 153 12.60 3.16 -12.69
N ILE A 154 12.48 3.58 -11.42
CA ILE A 154 13.22 2.98 -10.30
C ILE A 154 12.83 1.51 -10.13
N HIS A 155 11.53 1.20 -10.09
CA HIS A 155 11.04 -0.17 -9.98
C HIS A 155 11.64 -1.06 -11.08
N ASN A 156 11.56 -0.63 -12.34
CA ASN A 156 12.05 -1.41 -13.47
C ASN A 156 13.55 -1.67 -13.37
N THR A 157 14.33 -0.66 -12.99
CA THR A 157 15.78 -0.77 -12.80
C THR A 157 16.11 -1.81 -11.72
N LEU A 158 15.47 -1.75 -10.56
CA LEU A 158 15.71 -2.72 -9.48
C LEU A 158 15.24 -4.12 -9.86
N GLN A 159 14.16 -4.25 -10.62
CA GLN A 159 13.70 -5.54 -11.15
C GLN A 159 14.72 -6.14 -12.12
N ASP A 160 15.31 -5.35 -13.01
CA ASP A 160 16.37 -5.79 -13.94
C ASP A 160 17.64 -6.24 -13.20
N MET A 161 17.88 -5.72 -12.00
CA MET A 161 18.93 -6.18 -11.08
C MET A 161 18.57 -7.48 -10.33
N GLY A 162 17.39 -8.06 -10.58
CA GLY A 162 16.90 -9.26 -9.90
C GLY A 162 16.52 -9.04 -8.44
N LEU A 163 16.18 -7.80 -8.06
CA LEU A 163 15.75 -7.49 -6.70
C LEU A 163 14.25 -7.77 -6.51
N PRO A 164 13.82 -8.17 -5.30
CA PRO A 164 12.43 -8.44 -5.01
C PRO A 164 11.67 -7.13 -4.85
N VAL A 165 11.18 -6.58 -5.96
CA VAL A 165 10.40 -5.34 -6.00
C VAL A 165 9.01 -5.57 -6.57
N ALA A 166 8.08 -4.69 -6.20
CA ALA A 166 6.71 -4.67 -6.68
C ALA A 166 6.23 -3.22 -6.86
N LEU A 167 5.20 -3.01 -7.67
CA LEU A 167 4.75 -1.68 -8.07
C LEU A 167 3.25 -1.49 -7.84
N THR A 168 2.86 -0.36 -7.25
CA THR A 168 1.46 0.06 -7.18
C THR A 168 1.05 0.85 -8.42
N LEU A 169 -0.12 0.57 -9.00
CA LEU A 169 -0.72 1.29 -10.11
C LEU A 169 -2.19 1.63 -9.83
N GLN A 170 -2.65 2.78 -10.34
CA GLN A 170 -3.90 3.41 -9.89
C GLN A 170 -4.98 3.38 -10.99
N ALA A 171 -6.09 2.69 -10.73
CA ALA A 171 -7.17 2.49 -11.70
C ALA A 171 -7.86 3.79 -12.17
N TYR A 172 -7.78 4.88 -11.40
CA TYR A 172 -8.36 6.15 -11.83
C TYR A 172 -7.57 6.88 -12.94
N LEU A 173 -6.30 6.55 -13.21
CA LEU A 173 -5.54 7.19 -14.28
C LEU A 173 -5.82 6.53 -15.63
N ARG A 174 -5.89 7.36 -16.67
CA ARG A 174 -6.12 6.89 -18.05
C ARG A 174 -4.94 6.09 -18.60
N ARG A 175 -3.71 6.41 -18.16
CA ARG A 175 -2.45 5.75 -18.57
C ARG A 175 -2.28 4.32 -18.03
N THR A 176 -2.99 3.97 -16.95
CA THR A 176 -2.73 2.74 -16.18
C THR A 176 -2.86 1.46 -16.99
N ARG A 177 -3.74 1.41 -18.00
CA ARG A 177 -3.87 0.24 -18.88
C ARG A 177 -2.56 -0.04 -19.62
N GLU A 178 -1.91 1.01 -20.11
CA GLU A 178 -0.65 0.91 -20.84
C GLU A 178 0.50 0.57 -19.89
N ASP A 179 0.53 1.19 -18.70
CA ASP A 179 1.50 0.89 -17.66
C ASP A 179 1.40 -0.58 -17.21
N ILE A 180 0.20 -1.11 -16.96
CA ILE A 180 0.00 -2.55 -16.66
C ILE A 180 0.50 -3.40 -17.82
N GLY A 181 0.15 -3.06 -19.07
CA GLY A 181 0.63 -3.79 -20.25
C GLY A 181 2.15 -3.92 -20.33
N ARG A 182 2.90 -2.85 -20.02
CA ARG A 182 4.36 -2.89 -19.92
C ARG A 182 4.84 -3.80 -18.79
N GLN A 183 4.20 -3.74 -17.63
CA GLN A 183 4.58 -4.52 -16.45
C GLN A 183 4.24 -6.01 -16.60
N LEU A 184 3.17 -6.35 -17.34
CA LEU A 184 2.86 -7.73 -17.74
C LEU A 184 4.05 -8.34 -18.50
N SER A 185 4.57 -7.64 -19.52
CA SER A 185 5.70 -8.13 -20.34
C SER A 185 6.99 -8.36 -19.54
N ARG A 186 7.10 -7.77 -18.35
CA ARG A 186 8.26 -7.91 -17.44
C ARG A 186 8.04 -8.97 -16.35
N GLY A 187 6.86 -9.56 -16.26
CA GLY A 187 6.52 -10.48 -15.15
C GLY A 187 6.50 -9.80 -13.79
N SER A 188 6.17 -8.50 -13.74
CA SER A 188 6.21 -7.73 -12.50
C SER A 188 5.13 -8.15 -11.50
N ARG A 189 5.36 -7.87 -10.21
CA ARG A 189 4.31 -7.89 -9.20
C ARG A 189 3.64 -6.53 -9.16
N VAL A 190 2.33 -6.47 -9.35
CA VAL A 190 1.61 -5.19 -9.41
C VAL A 190 0.41 -5.16 -8.49
N ARG A 191 0.40 -4.15 -7.61
CA ARG A 191 -0.75 -3.77 -6.81
C ARG A 191 -1.66 -2.81 -7.56
N LEU A 192 -2.88 -3.24 -7.84
CA LEU A 192 -3.92 -2.37 -8.38
C LEU A 192 -4.73 -1.74 -7.25
N VAL A 193 -4.70 -0.42 -7.17
CA VAL A 193 -5.56 0.39 -6.26
C VAL A 193 -6.53 1.24 -7.06
N LYS A 194 -7.55 1.80 -6.41
CA LYS A 194 -8.40 2.84 -7.02
C LYS A 194 -7.58 4.08 -7.44
N GLY A 195 -6.67 4.52 -6.56
CA GLY A 195 -6.04 5.84 -6.59
C GLY A 195 -6.64 6.76 -5.52
N ALA A 196 -5.76 7.43 -4.76
CA ALA A 196 -6.13 8.26 -3.60
C ALA A 196 -5.98 9.78 -3.86
N PHE A 197 -5.20 10.16 -4.88
CA PHE A 197 -4.86 11.55 -5.17
C PHE A 197 -5.85 12.22 -6.12
N ALA A 198 -5.88 13.56 -6.12
CA ALA A 198 -6.63 14.31 -7.11
C ALA A 198 -5.77 14.52 -8.37
N ALA A 199 -6.35 14.26 -9.54
CA ALA A 199 -5.73 14.55 -10.83
C ALA A 199 -6.77 15.16 -11.79
N GLY A 200 -6.31 15.99 -12.71
CA GLY A 200 -7.19 16.65 -13.68
C GLY A 200 -7.88 15.66 -14.63
N ALA A 201 -9.02 16.05 -15.20
CA ALA A 201 -9.84 15.18 -16.07
C ALA A 201 -9.11 14.64 -17.32
N LYS A 202 -8.07 15.34 -17.77
CA LYS A 202 -7.17 14.88 -18.84
C LYS A 202 -6.35 13.66 -18.43
N LEU A 203 -5.98 13.56 -17.16
CA LEU A 203 -5.13 12.49 -16.62
C LEU A 203 -5.96 11.36 -15.99
N ALA A 204 -7.09 11.69 -15.36
CA ALA A 204 -7.87 10.75 -14.56
C ALA A 204 -9.35 10.74 -14.89
N PHE A 205 -9.96 9.56 -14.78
CA PHE A 205 -11.41 9.39 -14.70
C PHE A 205 -11.95 10.10 -13.46
N GLN A 206 -13.09 10.78 -13.61
CA GLN A 206 -13.61 11.66 -12.56
C GLN A 206 -14.79 11.05 -11.81
N SER A 207 -15.61 10.24 -12.49
CA SER A 207 -16.75 9.58 -11.87
C SER A 207 -16.36 8.23 -11.24
N ASN A 208 -17.05 7.85 -10.16
CA ASN A 208 -16.84 6.54 -9.55
C ASN A 208 -17.24 5.39 -10.50
N SER A 209 -18.19 5.60 -11.41
CA SER A 209 -18.57 4.58 -12.40
C SER A 209 -17.41 4.31 -13.35
N GLU A 210 -16.88 5.34 -13.99
CA GLU A 210 -15.74 5.20 -14.91
C GLU A 210 -14.53 4.55 -14.24
N ILE A 211 -14.22 4.93 -12.99
CA ILE A 211 -13.11 4.33 -12.25
C ILE A 211 -13.37 2.84 -11.97
N LYS A 212 -14.60 2.47 -11.58
CA LYS A 212 -14.97 1.06 -11.36
C LYS A 212 -14.93 0.26 -12.67
N ASP A 213 -15.45 0.82 -13.75
CA ASP A 213 -15.45 0.19 -15.08
C ASP A 213 -14.01 -0.03 -15.56
N ASN A 214 -13.14 0.96 -15.40
CA ASN A 214 -11.72 0.80 -15.70
C ASN A 214 -11.07 -0.24 -14.76
N SER A 215 -11.38 -0.22 -13.46
CA SER A 215 -10.86 -1.23 -12.50
C SER A 215 -11.19 -2.66 -12.96
N ARG A 216 -12.42 -2.92 -13.43
CA ARG A 216 -12.82 -4.23 -13.98
C ARG A 216 -11.99 -4.60 -15.21
N GLN A 217 -11.81 -3.67 -16.14
CA GLN A 217 -11.01 -3.90 -17.34
C GLN A 217 -9.53 -4.16 -17.03
N LEU A 218 -8.98 -3.51 -16.00
CA LEU A 218 -7.61 -3.73 -15.55
C LEU A 218 -7.46 -5.08 -14.84
N ILE A 219 -8.45 -5.49 -14.04
CA ILE A 219 -8.49 -6.85 -13.45
C ILE A 219 -8.49 -7.91 -14.56
N GLU A 220 -9.34 -7.76 -15.58
CA GLU A 220 -9.33 -8.65 -16.76
C GLU A 220 -7.96 -8.75 -17.44
N LEU A 221 -7.28 -7.61 -17.57
CA LEU A 221 -5.94 -7.55 -18.15
C LEU A 221 -4.89 -8.25 -17.26
N MET A 222 -4.92 -8.01 -15.95
CA MET A 222 -3.99 -8.58 -14.97
C MET A 222 -4.11 -10.10 -14.85
N PHE A 223 -5.29 -10.66 -15.09
CA PHE A 223 -5.54 -12.11 -15.09
C PHE A 223 -5.54 -12.74 -16.48
N SER A 224 -5.10 -12.02 -17.52
CA SER A 224 -5.08 -12.54 -18.88
C SER A 224 -4.06 -13.67 -19.07
N ALA A 225 -4.22 -14.48 -20.12
CA ALA A 225 -3.25 -15.54 -20.44
C ALA A 225 -1.81 -15.02 -20.64
N PRO A 226 -1.56 -13.88 -21.33
CA PRO A 226 -0.23 -13.29 -21.38
C PRO A 226 0.35 -12.92 -20.02
N ALA A 227 -0.47 -12.42 -19.10
CA ALA A 227 -0.04 -12.11 -17.73
C ALA A 227 0.43 -13.37 -16.99
N ARG A 228 -0.33 -14.46 -17.13
CA ARG A 228 0.01 -15.73 -16.48
C ARG A 228 1.33 -16.30 -17.02
N SER A 229 1.47 -16.32 -18.34
CA SER A 229 2.65 -16.89 -19.00
C SER A 229 3.93 -16.07 -18.77
N SER A 230 3.82 -14.78 -18.44
CA SER A 230 4.99 -13.93 -18.15
C SER A 230 5.46 -14.01 -16.70
N GLY A 231 4.75 -14.72 -15.82
CA GLY A 231 5.04 -14.75 -14.38
C GLY A 231 4.59 -13.48 -13.64
N PHE A 232 3.72 -12.67 -14.25
CA PHE A 232 3.13 -11.50 -13.60
C PHE A 232 2.35 -11.93 -12.35
N TYR A 233 2.43 -11.14 -11.28
CA TYR A 233 1.74 -11.43 -10.02
C TYR A 233 0.72 -10.33 -9.66
N PRO A 234 -0.59 -10.59 -9.84
CA PRO A 234 -1.65 -9.64 -9.51
C PRO A 234 -1.83 -9.47 -8.00
N ILE A 235 -1.86 -8.22 -7.54
CA ILE A 235 -2.28 -7.86 -6.17
C ILE A 235 -3.49 -6.91 -6.28
N ILE A 236 -4.67 -7.36 -5.86
CA ILE A 236 -5.92 -6.60 -5.96
C ILE A 236 -6.19 -5.88 -4.63
N ALA A 237 -5.79 -4.62 -4.54
CA ALA A 237 -5.90 -3.82 -3.32
C ALA A 237 -7.22 -3.03 -3.28
N THR A 238 -8.27 -3.66 -2.75
CA THR A 238 -9.61 -3.06 -2.68
C THR A 238 -10.43 -3.65 -1.53
N HIS A 239 -11.32 -2.82 -0.99
CA HIS A 239 -12.38 -3.27 -0.07
C HIS A 239 -13.71 -3.44 -0.79
N ASP A 240 -13.79 -3.20 -2.10
CA ASP A 240 -15.02 -3.39 -2.87
C ASP A 240 -15.20 -4.87 -3.20
N THR A 241 -16.13 -5.53 -2.52
CA THR A 241 -16.40 -6.96 -2.68
C THR A 241 -16.84 -7.30 -4.10
N ALA A 242 -17.52 -6.38 -4.81
CA ALA A 242 -17.91 -6.62 -6.19
C ALA A 242 -16.73 -6.56 -7.18
N LEU A 243 -15.59 -5.95 -6.81
CA LEU A 243 -14.34 -6.04 -7.58
C LEU A 243 -13.55 -7.29 -7.18
N GLN A 244 -13.61 -7.69 -5.91
CA GLN A 244 -13.01 -8.95 -5.44
C GLN A 244 -13.66 -10.15 -6.14
N ASP A 245 -15.00 -10.20 -6.20
CA ASP A 245 -15.73 -11.27 -6.89
C ASP A 245 -15.39 -11.32 -8.39
N VAL A 246 -15.22 -10.17 -9.04
CA VAL A 246 -14.75 -10.13 -10.44
C VAL A 246 -13.34 -10.69 -10.56
N ALA A 247 -12.41 -10.31 -9.68
CA ALA A 247 -11.06 -10.87 -9.70
C ALA A 247 -11.05 -12.39 -9.53
N ILE A 248 -11.82 -12.93 -8.58
CA ILE A 248 -11.93 -14.38 -8.34
C ILE A 248 -12.50 -15.09 -9.57
N GLU A 249 -13.59 -14.59 -10.14
CA GLU A 249 -14.23 -15.22 -11.30
C GLU A 249 -13.33 -15.15 -12.55
N THR A 250 -12.67 -14.02 -12.77
CA THR A 250 -11.72 -13.86 -13.89
C THR A 250 -10.49 -14.74 -13.71
N ALA A 251 -9.93 -14.82 -12.50
CA ALA A 251 -8.83 -15.71 -12.16
C ALA A 251 -9.19 -17.16 -12.47
N ARG A 252 -10.33 -17.64 -11.93
CA ARG A 252 -10.87 -18.99 -12.17
C ARG A 252 -11.08 -19.27 -13.65
N ARG A 253 -11.73 -18.36 -14.37
CA ARG A 253 -12.01 -18.49 -15.82
C ARG A 253 -10.73 -18.58 -16.65
N ASN A 254 -9.68 -17.87 -16.26
CA ASN A 254 -8.40 -17.85 -16.97
C ASN A 254 -7.38 -18.86 -16.39
N GLY A 255 -7.82 -19.73 -15.48
CA GLY A 255 -7.05 -20.86 -14.96
C GLY A 255 -6.01 -20.53 -13.89
N TRP A 256 -6.11 -19.36 -13.25
CA TRP A 256 -5.28 -19.00 -12.11
C TRP A 256 -5.76 -19.74 -10.85
N ALA A 257 -4.82 -20.27 -10.08
CA ALA A 257 -5.07 -20.90 -8.79
C ALA A 257 -4.95 -19.88 -7.65
N PRO A 258 -5.70 -20.06 -6.54
CA PRO A 258 -5.50 -19.28 -5.33
C PRO A 258 -4.04 -19.33 -4.87
N GLY A 259 -3.49 -18.16 -4.54
CA GLY A 259 -2.07 -18.00 -4.17
C GLY A 259 -1.13 -17.64 -5.33
N GLU A 260 -1.58 -17.74 -6.60
CA GLU A 260 -0.89 -17.13 -7.76
C GLU A 260 -1.21 -15.61 -7.89
N TYR A 261 -2.09 -15.11 -7.03
CA TYR A 261 -2.46 -13.70 -6.85
C TYR A 261 -2.87 -13.48 -5.39
N GLU A 262 -3.06 -12.22 -4.99
CA GLU A 262 -3.55 -11.91 -3.64
C GLU A 262 -4.47 -10.69 -3.60
N PHE A 263 -5.26 -10.61 -2.53
CA PHE A 263 -6.06 -9.45 -2.18
C PHE A 263 -5.37 -8.66 -1.09
N GLU A 264 -5.43 -7.33 -1.19
CA GLU A 264 -4.91 -6.44 -0.16
C GLU A 264 -5.96 -5.47 0.37
N MET A 265 -5.99 -5.31 1.69
CA MET A 265 -6.92 -4.42 2.40
C MET A 265 -6.18 -3.62 3.46
N LEU A 266 -6.81 -2.58 4.00
CA LEU A 266 -6.23 -1.75 5.05
C LEU A 266 -6.56 -2.32 6.43
N LEU A 267 -5.60 -2.28 7.34
CA LEU A 267 -5.80 -2.66 8.74
C LEU A 267 -6.99 -1.90 9.35
N GLY A 268 -7.86 -2.61 10.07
CA GLY A 268 -9.03 -2.04 10.74
C GLY A 268 -10.24 -1.76 9.85
N VAL A 269 -10.14 -1.93 8.53
CA VAL A 269 -11.21 -1.62 7.57
C VAL A 269 -11.83 -2.90 7.03
N ARG A 270 -13.13 -3.11 7.29
CA ARG A 270 -13.89 -4.29 6.83
C ARG A 270 -13.15 -5.61 7.10
N GLU A 271 -12.57 -5.79 8.28
CA GLU A 271 -11.76 -6.96 8.64
C GLU A 271 -12.50 -8.29 8.47
N ASN A 272 -13.83 -8.28 8.60
CA ASN A 272 -14.65 -9.45 8.31
C ASN A 272 -14.48 -9.91 6.86
N VAL A 273 -14.40 -8.99 5.89
CA VAL A 273 -14.17 -9.34 4.48
C VAL A 273 -12.80 -9.96 4.28
N ALA A 274 -11.77 -9.46 4.97
CA ALA A 274 -10.43 -10.05 4.92
C ALA A 274 -10.40 -11.48 5.45
N ARG A 275 -11.06 -11.71 6.59
CA ARG A 275 -11.20 -13.06 7.17
C ARG A 275 -12.03 -13.97 6.28
N ASP A 276 -13.14 -13.49 5.71
CA ASP A 276 -13.99 -14.26 4.82
C ASP A 276 -13.25 -14.69 3.55
N LEU A 277 -12.41 -13.82 2.97
CA LEU A 277 -11.55 -14.18 1.82
C LEU A 277 -10.48 -15.20 2.21
N SER A 278 -9.79 -14.98 3.34
CA SER A 278 -8.78 -15.92 3.84
C SER A 278 -9.37 -17.31 4.11
N ALA A 279 -10.55 -17.37 4.73
CA ALA A 279 -11.28 -18.61 5.00
C ALA A 279 -11.74 -19.34 3.73
N LYS A 280 -11.90 -18.63 2.61
CA LYS A 280 -12.17 -19.22 1.29
C LYS A 280 -10.91 -19.76 0.60
N GLY A 281 -9.74 -19.65 1.23
CA GLY A 281 -8.45 -20.09 0.69
C GLY A 281 -7.75 -19.06 -0.18
N GLU A 282 -8.29 -17.84 -0.29
CA GLU A 282 -7.63 -16.75 -1.01
C GLU A 282 -6.44 -16.24 -0.21
N ARG A 283 -5.36 -15.85 -0.90
CA ARG A 283 -4.25 -15.17 -0.25
C ARG A 283 -4.65 -13.73 0.06
N VAL A 284 -4.65 -13.39 1.35
CA VAL A 284 -4.98 -12.05 1.82
C VAL A 284 -3.79 -11.41 2.53
N ARG A 285 -3.52 -10.16 2.17
CA ARG A 285 -2.57 -9.28 2.85
C ARG A 285 -3.31 -8.08 3.42
N VAL A 286 -2.90 -7.63 4.60
CA VAL A 286 -3.37 -6.39 5.20
C VAL A 286 -2.22 -5.39 5.22
N TYR A 287 -2.49 -4.17 4.77
CA TYR A 287 -1.58 -3.04 4.91
C TYR A 287 -1.57 -2.57 6.36
N VAL A 288 -0.41 -2.69 7.01
CA VAL A 288 -0.19 -2.50 8.44
C VAL A 288 0.71 -1.27 8.64
N PRO A 289 0.11 -0.09 8.92
CA PRO A 289 0.86 1.07 9.31
C PRO A 289 1.40 0.92 10.74
N PHE A 290 2.63 1.34 10.98
CA PHE A 290 3.26 1.42 12.31
C PHE A 290 4.20 2.63 12.38
N GLY A 291 4.50 3.13 13.58
CA GLY A 291 5.35 4.31 13.78
C GLY A 291 4.66 5.43 14.55
N ARG A 292 5.43 6.47 14.87
CA ARG A 292 5.01 7.56 15.79
C ARG A 292 4.03 8.54 15.14
N ASP A 293 4.12 8.74 13.83
CA ASP A 293 3.35 9.77 13.12
C ASP A 293 2.06 9.25 12.50
N TRP A 294 1.22 8.65 13.34
CA TRP A 294 -0.08 8.15 12.91
C TRP A 294 -1.06 9.27 12.52
N TRP A 295 -0.89 10.48 13.07
CA TRP A 295 -1.85 11.58 12.90
C TRP A 295 -1.88 12.16 11.46
N PRO A 296 -0.74 12.55 10.84
CA PRO A 296 -0.75 12.98 9.44
C PRO A 296 -1.32 11.93 8.48
N HIS A 297 -1.00 10.65 8.71
CA HIS A 297 -1.54 9.53 7.92
C HIS A 297 -3.06 9.36 8.13
N ALA A 298 -3.55 9.42 9.37
CA ALA A 298 -4.98 9.39 9.68
C ALA A 298 -5.72 10.59 9.04
N VAL A 299 -5.14 11.78 9.10
CA VAL A 299 -5.70 13.00 8.50
C VAL A 299 -5.78 12.91 6.98
N ARG A 300 -4.76 12.36 6.30
CA ARG A 300 -4.82 12.11 4.86
C ARG A 300 -5.97 11.15 4.50
N ARG A 301 -6.13 10.04 5.23
CA ARG A 301 -7.25 9.08 5.03
C ARG A 301 -8.64 9.70 5.27
N ILE A 302 -8.74 10.67 6.17
CA ILE A 302 -9.97 11.47 6.38
C ILE A 302 -10.19 12.46 5.22
N GLY A 303 -9.11 13.08 4.74
CA GLY A 303 -9.13 14.04 3.64
C GLY A 303 -9.54 13.47 2.28
N GLU A 304 -9.25 12.19 2.04
CA GLU A 304 -9.58 11.46 0.80
C GLU A 304 -11.09 11.34 0.55
N ASN A 305 -11.92 11.36 1.60
CA ASN A 305 -13.39 11.35 1.44
C ASN A 305 -14.07 11.96 2.68
N PRO A 306 -14.89 13.03 2.53
CA PRO A 306 -15.66 13.61 3.63
C PRO A 306 -16.59 12.59 4.33
N LYS A 307 -16.99 11.51 3.65
CA LYS A 307 -17.73 10.40 4.26
C LYS A 307 -16.88 9.56 5.23
N ASN A 308 -15.55 9.51 5.05
CA ASN A 308 -14.62 8.89 5.99
C ASN A 308 -14.48 9.74 7.27
N ALA A 309 -14.61 11.07 7.16
CA ALA A 309 -14.70 11.95 8.32
C ALA A 309 -15.96 11.65 9.16
N MET A 310 -17.09 11.38 8.51
CA MET A 310 -18.33 10.98 9.18
C MET A 310 -18.22 9.62 9.88
N LEU A 311 -17.44 8.68 9.33
CA LEU A 311 -17.14 7.40 9.98
C LEU A 311 -16.30 7.59 11.26
N LEU A 312 -15.35 8.54 11.23
CA LEU A 312 -14.54 8.88 12.40
C LEU A 312 -15.34 9.66 13.45
N ILE A 313 -16.17 10.62 13.03
CA ILE A 313 -17.09 11.36 13.91
C ILE A 313 -18.12 10.42 14.55
N ARG A 314 -18.69 9.47 13.80
CA ARG A 314 -19.59 8.45 14.36
C ARG A 314 -18.89 7.52 15.34
N SER A 315 -17.61 7.22 15.12
CA SER A 315 -16.81 6.43 16.07
C SER A 315 -16.30 7.22 17.28
N LEU A 316 -16.47 8.55 17.31
CA LEU A 316 -16.18 9.42 18.46
C LEU A 316 -17.44 9.72 19.29
N LEU A 317 -18.63 9.41 18.77
CA LEU A 317 -19.94 9.65 19.40
C LEU A 317 -20.63 8.34 19.84
N GLN A 318 -19.89 7.22 19.89
CA GLN A 318 -20.25 5.97 20.55
C GLN A 318 -19.16 5.61 21.54
#